data_AF-A0AAW1G7V6-F1
#
_entry.id   AF-A0AAW1G7V6-F1
#
_cell.length_a   1.000
_cell.length_b   1.000
_cell.length_c   1.000
_cell.angle_alpha   90.00
_cell.angle_beta   90.00
_cell.angle_gamma   90.00
#
_symmetry.space_group_name_H-M   'P 1'
#
loop_
_entity.id
_entity.type
_entity.pdbx_description
1 polymer ?
#
loop_
_entity_poly.entity_id
_entity_poly.type
_entity_poly.pdbx_seq_one_letter_code
_entity_poly.pdbx_strand_id
1 'polypeptide(L)' 'MDATIMNREGIEKLLTMLPTEEERTKIQEAQAANPDLPLGSAEQFLLTLASIS' A
#
# COMPACT_ATOMS: atom_id res chain seq x y z
N MET A 1 -11.59 1.55 14.84
CA MET A 1 -11.41 0.53 13.78
C MET A 1 -12.13 -0.71 14.27
N ASP A 2 -13.25 -1.08 13.65
CA ASP A 2 -14.01 -2.28 13.99
C ASP A 2 -13.15 -3.52 13.72
N ALA A 3 -12.48 -4.02 14.77
CA ALA A 3 -11.52 -5.11 14.71
C ALA A 3 -12.19 -6.50 14.64
N THR A 4 -13.48 -6.59 14.32
CA THR A 4 -14.29 -7.79 14.59
C THR A 4 -14.57 -8.69 13.38
N ILE A 5 -14.13 -8.34 12.17
CA ILE A 5 -14.15 -9.25 11.01
C ILE A 5 -12.81 -9.15 10.25
N MET A 6 -11.70 -9.38 10.95
CA MET A 6 -10.42 -9.60 10.26
C MET A 6 -10.15 -11.10 10.27
N ASN A 7 -10.65 -11.78 9.22
CA ASN A 7 -10.43 -13.20 9.04
C ASN A 7 -8.91 -13.43 8.94
N ARG A 8 -8.38 -14.42 9.67
CA ARG A 8 -6.93 -14.75 9.69
C ARG A 8 -6.32 -14.83 8.28
N GLU A 9 -7.06 -15.37 7.32
CA GLU A 9 -6.68 -15.46 5.91
C GLU A 9 -6.53 -14.08 5.23
N GLY A 10 -7.38 -13.12 5.58
CA GLY A 10 -7.28 -11.74 5.10
C GLY A 10 -6.00 -11.07 5.58
N ILE A 11 -5.62 -11.29 6.84
CA ILE A 11 -4.37 -10.75 7.41
C ILE A 11 -3.16 -11.35 6.70
N GLU A 12 -3.13 -12.68 6.52
CA GLU A 12 -2.03 -13.35 5.84
C GLU A 12 -1.87 -12.84 4.41
N LYS A 13 -2.97 -12.66 3.67
CA LYS A 13 -2.94 -12.04 2.33
C LYS A 13 -2.40 -10.61 2.35
N LEU A 14 -2.82 -9.79 3.29
CA LEU A 14 -2.30 -8.42 3.43
C LEU A 14 -0.80 -8.41 3.76
N LEU A 15 -0.33 -9.33 4.61
CA LEU A 15 1.09 -9.49 4.92
C LEU A 15 1.90 -9.92 3.69
N THR A 16 1.34 -10.76 2.81
CA THR A 16 2.00 -11.11 1.53
C THR A 16 1.99 -9.98 0.49
N MET A 17 1.17 -8.95 0.70
CA MET A 17 1.03 -7.79 -0.18
C MET A 17 1.80 -6.56 0.33
N LEU A 18 2.67 -6.72 1.34
CA LEU A 18 3.54 -5.64 1.78
C LEU A 18 4.48 -5.26 0.62
N PRO A 19 4.45 -4.00 0.14
CA PRO A 19 5.35 -3.58 -0.93
C PRO A 19 6.79 -3.58 -0.44
N THR A 20 7.73 -3.93 -1.32
CA THR A 20 9.16 -3.81 -1.03
C THR A 20 9.59 -2.35 -0.95
N GLU A 21 10.77 -2.07 -0.38
CA GLU A 21 11.31 -0.71 -0.34
C GLU A 21 11.51 -0.13 -1.73
N GLU A 22 11.95 -0.93 -2.72
CA GLU A 22 12.09 -0.45 -4.10
C GLU A 22 10.75 -0.07 -4.73
N GLU A 23 9.70 -0.86 -4.49
CA GLU A 23 8.35 -0.57 -4.99
C GLU A 23 7.80 0.72 -4.39
N ARG A 24 7.93 0.90 -3.07
CA ARG A 24 7.53 2.15 -2.39
C ARG A 24 8.28 3.35 -2.95
N THR A 25 9.59 3.22 -3.12
CA THR A 25 10.44 4.30 -3.62
C THR A 25 10.01 4.70 -5.02
N LYS A 26 9.80 3.74 -5.92
CA LYS A 26 9.33 4.02 -7.30
C LYS A 26 7.98 4.73 -7.33
N ILE A 27 7.03 4.32 -6.49
CA ILE A 27 5.71 4.96 -6.40
C ILE A 27 5.87 6.42 -5.92
N GLN A 28 6.69 6.65 -4.89
CA GLN A 28 6.95 7.99 -4.37
C GLN A 28 7.67 8.88 -5.38
N GLU A 29 8.66 8.35 -6.10
CA GLU A 29 9.37 9.05 -7.17
C GLU A 29 8.44 9.41 -8.32
N ALA A 30 7.59 8.47 -8.75
CA ALA A 30 6.61 8.73 -9.81
C ALA A 30 5.62 9.84 -9.42
N GLN A 31 5.18 9.87 -8.16
CA GLN A 31 4.31 10.92 -7.63
C GLN A 31 5.04 12.25 -7.49
N ALA A 32 6.32 12.25 -7.07
CA ALA A 32 7.13 13.46 -7.01
C ALA A 32 7.44 14.03 -8.41
N ALA A 33 7.62 13.15 -9.40
CA ALA A 33 7.84 13.53 -10.80
C ALA A 33 6.57 14.04 -11.47
N ASN A 34 5.39 13.55 -11.07
CA ASN A 34 4.10 13.91 -11.66
C ASN A 34 3.06 14.23 -10.57
N PRO A 35 3.19 15.37 -9.87
CA PRO A 35 2.29 15.71 -8.75
C PRO A 35 0.82 15.92 -9.18
N ASP A 36 0.58 16.24 -10.45
CA ASP A 36 -0.76 16.41 -11.02
C ASP A 36 -1.43 15.09 -11.42
N LEU A 37 -0.68 13.97 -11.42
CA LEU A 37 -1.19 12.65 -11.73
C LEU A 37 -1.44 11.88 -10.42
N PRO A 38 -2.70 11.55 -10.09
CA PRO A 38 -2.99 10.75 -8.91
C PRO A 38 -2.48 9.31 -9.09
N LEU A 39 -2.04 8.71 -7.99
CA LEU A 39 -1.68 7.29 -7.95
C LEU A 39 -2.89 6.42 -8.25
N GLY A 40 -2.65 5.27 -8.89
CA GLY A 40 -3.66 4.25 -9.08
C GLY A 40 -4.10 3.62 -7.76
N SER A 41 -5.28 2.99 -7.74
CA SER A 41 -5.83 2.37 -6.52
C SER A 41 -4.88 1.33 -5.91
N ALA A 42 -4.12 0.60 -6.73
CA ALA A 42 -3.14 -0.39 -6.26
C ALA A 42 -1.95 0.28 -5.58
N GLU A 43 -1.40 1.35 -6.17
CA GLU A 43 -0.26 2.10 -5.61
C GLU A 43 -0.66 2.79 -4.30
N GLN A 44 -1.84 3.41 -4.28
CA GLN A 44 -2.42 4.00 -3.07
C GLN A 44 -2.61 2.96 -1.97
N PHE A 45 -3.09 1.75 -2.32
CA PHE A 45 -3.26 0.65 -1.38
C PHE A 45 -1.93 0.16 -0.81
N LEU A 46 -0.91 -0.01 -1.66
CA LEU A 46 0.44 -0.39 -1.23
C LEU A 46 1.05 0.66 -0.28
N LEU A 47 0.95 1.96 -0.59
CA LEU A 47 1.40 3.03 0.30
C LEU A 47 0.60 3.10 1.61
N THR A 48 -0.69 2.78 1.57
CA THR A 48 -1.53 2.74 2.77
C THR A 48 -1.11 1.57 3.66
N LEU A 49 -0.98 0.36 3.11
CA LEU A 49 -0.45 -0.81 3.83
C LEU A 49 0.92 -0.53 4.43
N ALA A 50 1.75 0.16 3.66
CA ALA A 50 3.08 0.57 4.04
C ALA A 50 3.13 1.46 5.29
N SER A 51 2.11 2.29 5.51
CA SER A 51 2.01 3.21 6.65
C SER A 51 1.40 2.59 7.91
N ILE A 52 0.80 1.40 7.81
CA ILE A 52 0.13 0.70 8.92
C ILE A 52 1.08 -0.33 9.57
N SER A 53 2.21 -0.63 8.91
CA SER A 53 3.29 -1.49 9.41
C SER A 53 4.24 -0.78 10.37
#